data_AF-A0A4R1QG24-F1
#
_entry.id   AF-A0A4R1QG24-F1
#
_cell.length_a   1.000
_cell.length_b   1.000
_cell.length_c   1.000
_cell.angle_alpha   90.00
_cell.angle_beta   90.00
_cell.angle_gamma   90.00
#
_symmetry.space_group_name_H-M   'P 1'
#
loop_
_entity.id
_entity.type
_entity.pdbx_description
1 polymer ?
#
loop_
_entity_poly.entity_id
_entity_poly.type
_entity_poly.pdbx_seq_one_letter_code
_entity_poly.pdbx_strand_id
1 'polypeptide(L)'
;MSKCLFHSLLKNEKGAIQLFRSKKEKEKNTSSSVTSEVPSAHVTSYYRQLTSGKEKDKVFLIGLTVEDLQRLASIRPLFEKHVYKIVDTFYDRIGKMPHLVQIINNHSTIDRLKQTLRAYLMDMVSGEIGEQYVLRRKVIGNVHNRIDLFPEWYLGAYAIIQSEVLRMLMKELPPHEATEVYDSFLKLCSFDMQIAIETYIESYTSSMMKLNEIEELQHRLTESSMTLASSAEETTASIIDCKKIVKTMLDEINAFQKESSEMVEKAENGKNDVARTLTKLDDVVQLIEGTKALTAELADSSGKIGEIVNTIRNISNQTNILSLNANIEAARAGEHGKGFAVVANEVRKLAAQTEQSLDYIHNHIQIVQETIRKFETAFQRIVQETSAFREANESIMLVFEESVASVKSNSEKIDKFSSFVEDFQQTFDEIAKASHQIAEMAEQLNYLNNELTEKFKK
;
A
#
# COMPACT_ATOMS: atom_id res chain seq x y z
N MET A 1 -26.37 4.26 9.82
CA MET A 1 -27.66 4.31 9.10
C MET A 1 -28.80 4.47 10.11
N SER A 2 -29.07 5.70 10.54
CA SER A 2 -30.23 6.01 11.38
C SER A 2 -31.42 6.24 10.45
N LYS A 3 -32.42 5.34 10.50
CA LYS A 3 -33.65 5.45 9.70
C LYS A 3 -34.45 6.65 10.22
N CYS A 4 -34.32 7.78 9.55
CA CYS A 4 -35.08 8.99 9.79
C CYS A 4 -36.57 8.72 9.51
N LEU A 5 -37.38 8.66 10.57
CA LEU A 5 -38.83 8.46 10.57
C LEU A 5 -39.62 9.52 9.77
N PHE A 6 -38.95 10.55 9.25
CA PHE A 6 -39.54 11.63 8.45
C PHE A 6 -39.58 11.36 6.94
N HIS A 7 -38.94 10.29 6.44
CA HIS A 7 -38.83 10.05 5.00
C HIS A 7 -40.14 9.57 4.34
N SER A 8 -41.10 9.03 5.11
CA SER A 8 -42.39 8.53 4.57
C SER A 8 -43.49 9.59 4.47
N LEU A 9 -43.39 10.70 5.22
CA LEU A 9 -44.37 11.79 5.20
C LEU A 9 -44.18 12.77 4.04
N LEU A 10 -42.96 12.83 3.47
CA LEU A 10 -42.58 13.80 2.44
C LEU A 10 -42.80 13.33 0.99
N LYS A 11 -43.10 12.05 0.75
CA LYS A 11 -43.18 11.44 -0.60
C LYS A 11 -44.59 11.25 -1.18
N ASN A 12 -45.66 11.62 -0.47
CA ASN A 12 -47.01 11.28 -0.92
C ASN A 12 -47.85 12.51 -1.30
N GLU A 13 -47.99 12.75 -2.60
CA GLU A 13 -49.00 13.66 -3.19
C GLU A 13 -50.45 13.27 -2.82
N LYS A 14 -50.65 12.04 -2.32
CA LYS A 14 -51.93 11.55 -1.81
C LYS A 14 -52.25 12.00 -0.37
N GLY A 15 -51.26 12.51 0.37
CA GLY A 15 -51.40 12.88 1.79
C GLY A 15 -52.32 14.09 2.05
N ALA A 16 -52.30 15.10 1.18
CA ALA A 16 -53.09 16.33 1.37
C ALA A 16 -54.61 16.07 1.41
N ILE A 17 -55.10 15.10 0.62
CA ILE A 17 -56.53 14.71 0.61
C ILE A 17 -56.85 13.78 1.78
N GLN A 18 -55.90 12.94 2.21
CA GLN A 18 -56.05 12.04 3.36
C GLN A 18 -56.04 12.79 4.71
N LEU A 19 -55.36 13.94 4.80
CA LEU A 19 -55.30 14.79 6.00
C LEU A 19 -56.68 15.30 6.45
N PHE A 20 -57.64 15.44 5.53
CA PHE A 20 -59.01 15.88 5.83
C PHE A 20 -60.05 14.74 5.75
N ARG A 21 -59.69 13.53 5.29
CA ARG A 21 -60.64 12.43 5.00
C ARG A 21 -60.98 11.53 6.21
N SER A 22 -60.13 11.48 7.23
CA SER A 22 -60.26 10.57 8.39
C SER A 22 -61.61 10.70 9.15
N LYS A 23 -62.31 11.84 9.05
CA LYS A 23 -63.59 12.05 9.75
C LYS A 23 -64.83 11.46 9.06
N LYS A 24 -64.80 11.15 7.76
CA LYS A 24 -66.03 10.85 6.99
C LYS A 24 -66.60 9.44 7.17
N GLU A 25 -65.89 8.52 7.83
CA GLU A 25 -66.33 7.12 8.01
C GLU A 25 -67.09 6.84 9.32
N LYS A 26 -67.24 7.82 10.23
CA LYS A 26 -68.04 7.64 11.47
C LYS A 26 -69.45 8.25 11.44
N GLU A 27 -69.83 9.00 10.42
CA GLU A 27 -71.11 9.75 10.38
C GLU A 27 -72.12 9.22 9.33
N LYS A 28 -72.08 7.92 9.01
CA LYS A 28 -73.17 7.26 8.28
C LYS A 28 -73.93 6.32 9.22
N ASN A 29 -74.71 6.90 10.12
CA ASN A 29 -76.00 6.40 10.60
C ASN A 29 -76.48 7.23 11.81
N THR A 30 -77.17 8.32 11.55
CA THR A 30 -78.33 8.80 12.34
C THR A 30 -78.89 10.07 11.69
N SER A 31 -80.09 9.96 11.13
CA SER A 31 -80.94 11.11 10.80
C SER A 31 -81.55 11.66 12.09
N SER A 32 -81.10 12.83 12.55
CA SER A 32 -81.88 13.67 13.45
C SER A 32 -81.50 15.13 13.29
N SER A 33 -82.48 15.99 13.02
CA SER A 33 -82.36 17.43 13.10
C SER A 33 -82.02 17.86 14.53
N VAL A 34 -80.77 18.24 14.77
CA VAL A 34 -80.34 18.94 15.98
C VAL A 34 -79.27 19.94 15.54
N THR A 35 -79.49 21.22 15.84
CA THR A 35 -78.47 22.28 15.84
C THR A 35 -77.32 21.85 16.75
N SER A 36 -76.24 21.29 16.19
CA SER A 36 -75.09 20.83 16.97
C SER A 36 -74.20 22.03 17.32
N GLU A 37 -74.43 22.66 18.47
CA GLU A 37 -73.43 23.54 19.06
C GLU A 37 -72.19 22.72 19.43
N VAL A 38 -71.01 23.12 18.93
CA VAL A 38 -69.74 22.52 19.34
C VAL A 38 -69.52 22.87 20.82
N PRO A 39 -69.29 21.89 21.73
CA PRO A 39 -69.15 22.19 23.16
C PRO A 39 -67.99 23.17 23.43
N SER A 40 -68.23 24.21 24.23
CA SER A 40 -67.19 25.20 24.62
C SER A 40 -65.93 24.56 25.23
N ALA A 41 -66.10 23.44 25.94
CA ALA A 41 -64.99 22.65 26.50
C ALA A 41 -64.10 22.00 25.41
N HIS A 42 -64.66 21.65 24.25
CA HIS A 42 -63.94 21.07 23.11
C HIS A 42 -62.94 22.07 22.53
N VAL A 43 -63.40 23.29 22.21
CA VAL A 43 -62.57 24.37 21.65
C VAL A 43 -61.45 24.78 22.62
N THR A 44 -61.78 24.86 23.91
CA THR A 44 -60.82 25.22 24.97
C THR A 44 -59.65 24.24 25.05
N SER A 45 -59.90 22.94 24.82
CA SER A 45 -58.85 21.92 24.85
C SER A 45 -57.82 22.10 23.74
N TYR A 46 -58.25 22.44 22.51
CA TYR A 46 -57.37 22.69 21.37
C TYR A 46 -56.63 24.03 21.52
N TYR A 47 -57.31 25.07 21.99
CA TYR A 47 -56.66 26.35 22.29
C TYR A 47 -55.51 26.19 23.29
N ARG A 48 -55.69 25.37 24.33
CA ARG A 48 -54.64 25.08 25.31
C ARG A 48 -53.42 24.43 24.66
N GLN A 49 -53.58 23.61 23.62
CA GLN A 49 -52.45 23.02 22.89
C GLN A 49 -51.59 24.10 22.21
N LEU A 50 -52.21 25.18 21.71
CA LEU A 50 -51.48 26.28 21.09
C LEU A 50 -50.73 27.13 22.13
N THR A 51 -51.41 27.49 23.24
CA THR A 51 -50.84 28.38 24.27
C THR A 51 -49.83 27.71 25.19
N SER A 52 -49.84 26.38 25.28
CA SER A 52 -48.80 25.60 25.97
C SER A 52 -47.69 25.10 25.04
N GLY A 53 -47.85 25.27 23.72
CA GLY A 53 -46.95 24.74 22.70
C GLY A 53 -45.96 25.77 22.13
N LYS A 54 -45.31 25.40 21.02
CA LYS A 54 -44.33 26.23 20.30
C LYS A 54 -44.95 27.48 19.66
N GLU A 55 -46.26 27.48 19.45
CA GLU A 55 -46.96 28.57 18.77
C GLU A 55 -47.49 29.65 19.73
N LYS A 56 -47.21 29.52 21.05
CA LYS A 56 -47.73 30.41 22.09
C LYS A 56 -47.45 31.89 21.81
N ASP A 57 -46.25 32.21 21.34
CA ASP A 57 -45.82 33.60 21.15
C ASP A 57 -46.50 34.21 19.92
N LYS A 58 -46.70 33.41 18.86
CA LYS A 58 -47.47 33.81 17.67
C LYS A 58 -48.94 34.05 17.99
N VAL A 59 -49.55 33.17 18.80
CA VAL A 59 -50.93 33.30 19.27
C VAL A 59 -51.10 34.52 20.19
N PHE A 60 -50.14 34.76 21.08
CA PHE A 60 -50.13 35.92 21.96
C PHE A 60 -50.02 37.24 21.18
N LEU A 61 -49.10 37.31 20.21
CA LEU A 61 -48.85 38.53 19.41
C LEU A 61 -50.10 39.03 18.68
N ILE A 62 -50.89 38.13 18.12
CA ILE A 62 -52.10 38.47 17.36
C ILE A 62 -53.36 38.61 18.23
N GLY A 63 -53.25 38.35 19.54
CA GLY A 63 -54.38 38.39 20.46
C GLY A 63 -55.49 37.39 20.14
N LEU A 64 -55.16 36.20 19.62
CA LEU A 64 -56.14 35.14 19.34
C LEU A 64 -56.54 34.46 20.65
N THR A 65 -57.82 34.58 21.03
CA THR A 65 -58.33 34.03 22.29
C THR A 65 -59.16 32.76 22.09
N VAL A 66 -59.51 32.08 23.19
CA VAL A 66 -60.43 30.93 23.13
C VAL A 66 -61.83 31.36 22.68
N GLU A 67 -62.27 32.57 23.06
CA GLU A 67 -63.54 33.16 22.64
C GLU A 67 -63.56 33.40 21.13
N ASP A 68 -62.43 33.84 20.54
CA ASP A 68 -62.31 33.99 19.09
C ASP A 68 -62.55 32.65 18.36
N LEU A 69 -61.96 31.57 18.87
CA LEU A 69 -62.16 30.24 18.29
C LEU A 69 -63.58 29.70 18.48
N GLN A 70 -64.22 30.03 19.60
CA GLN A 70 -65.63 29.69 19.85
C GLN A 70 -66.57 30.43 18.88
N ARG A 71 -66.34 31.73 18.65
CA ARG A 71 -67.08 32.53 17.64
C ARG A 71 -66.88 31.95 16.24
N LEU A 72 -65.68 31.51 15.89
CA LEU A 72 -65.43 30.88 14.60
C LEU A 72 -66.12 29.52 14.46
N ALA A 73 -66.18 28.73 15.54
CA ALA A 73 -66.90 27.46 15.53
C ALA A 73 -68.43 27.64 15.39
N SER A 74 -69.00 28.71 15.97
CA SER A 74 -70.45 28.96 15.91
C SER A 74 -70.94 29.34 14.51
N ILE A 75 -70.11 29.98 13.69
CA ILE A 75 -70.46 30.35 12.31
C ILE A 75 -70.25 29.22 11.28
N ARG A 76 -69.88 28.02 11.72
CA ARG A 76 -69.68 26.87 10.83
C ARG A 76 -70.87 26.62 9.89
N PRO A 77 -72.15 26.67 10.31
CA PRO A 77 -73.29 26.50 9.40
C PRO A 77 -73.35 27.56 8.28
N LEU A 78 -72.90 28.80 8.55
CA LEU A 78 -72.80 29.84 7.54
C LEU A 78 -71.72 29.51 6.51
N PHE A 79 -70.56 29.01 6.97
CA PHE A 79 -69.53 28.50 6.07
C PHE A 79 -70.03 27.31 5.24
N GLU A 80 -70.76 26.35 5.81
CA GLU A 80 -71.34 25.22 5.06
C GLU A 80 -72.27 25.70 3.93
N LYS A 81 -73.04 26.77 4.18
CA LYS A 81 -73.93 27.40 3.19
C LYS A 81 -73.17 28.15 2.08
N HIS A 82 -72.03 28.77 2.38
CA HIS A 82 -71.38 29.74 1.48
C HIS A 82 -69.99 29.34 0.94
N VAL A 83 -69.33 28.31 1.50
CA VAL A 83 -67.94 27.95 1.18
C VAL A 83 -67.74 27.65 -0.31
N TYR A 84 -68.77 27.13 -1.00
CA TYR A 84 -68.72 26.90 -2.44
C TYR A 84 -68.49 28.20 -3.21
N LYS A 85 -69.26 29.24 -2.90
CA LYS A 85 -69.15 30.55 -3.53
C LYS A 85 -67.81 31.22 -3.21
N ILE A 86 -67.36 31.16 -1.96
CA ILE A 86 -66.06 31.73 -1.54
C ILE A 86 -64.92 31.13 -2.37
N VAL A 87 -64.92 29.81 -2.50
CA VAL A 87 -63.89 29.07 -3.23
C VAL A 87 -64.01 29.28 -4.75
N ASP A 88 -65.22 29.39 -5.30
CA ASP A 88 -65.39 29.73 -6.72
C ASP A 88 -64.85 31.13 -7.02
N THR A 89 -65.22 32.15 -6.22
CA THR A 89 -64.67 33.51 -6.36
C THR A 89 -63.14 33.54 -6.21
N PHE A 90 -62.59 32.72 -5.31
CA PHE A 90 -61.14 32.58 -5.15
C PHE A 90 -60.47 32.15 -6.44
N TYR A 91 -60.89 31.01 -7.01
CA TYR A 91 -60.28 30.49 -8.23
C TYR A 91 -60.64 31.31 -9.48
N ASP A 92 -61.77 32.02 -9.50
CA ASP A 92 -62.09 32.97 -10.57
C ASP A 92 -61.11 34.16 -10.59
N ARG A 93 -60.64 34.59 -9.43
CA ARG A 93 -59.60 35.64 -9.34
C ARG A 93 -58.22 35.09 -9.69
N ILE A 94 -57.84 33.93 -9.16
CA ILE A 94 -56.57 33.27 -9.52
C ILE A 94 -56.52 32.93 -11.01
N GLY A 95 -57.66 32.54 -11.60
CA GLY A 95 -57.82 32.24 -13.02
C GLY A 95 -57.49 33.40 -13.97
N LYS A 96 -57.47 34.64 -13.46
CA LYS A 96 -57.09 35.83 -14.24
C LYS A 96 -55.58 36.05 -14.29
N MET A 97 -54.80 35.22 -13.61
CA MET A 97 -53.34 35.34 -13.49
C MET A 97 -52.68 34.17 -14.21
N PRO A 98 -52.21 34.35 -15.47
CA PRO A 98 -51.73 33.25 -16.29
C PRO A 98 -50.62 32.41 -15.64
N HIS A 99 -49.69 33.04 -14.91
CA HIS A 99 -48.60 32.32 -14.24
C HIS A 99 -49.09 31.45 -13.07
N LEU A 100 -50.06 31.91 -12.28
CA LEU A 100 -50.64 31.10 -11.20
C LEU A 100 -51.47 29.94 -11.76
N VAL A 101 -52.18 30.16 -12.86
CA VAL A 101 -52.90 29.10 -13.59
C VAL A 101 -51.92 28.04 -14.12
N GLN A 102 -50.77 28.47 -14.63
CA GLN A 102 -49.72 27.55 -15.07
C GLN A 102 -49.20 26.68 -13.93
N ILE A 103 -48.89 27.27 -12.76
CA ILE A 103 -48.49 26.52 -11.57
C ILE A 103 -49.57 25.50 -11.19
N ILE A 104 -50.85 25.90 -11.21
CA ILE A 104 -51.96 25.00 -10.92
C ILE A 104 -51.99 23.84 -11.91
N ASN A 105 -51.95 24.10 -13.21
CA ASN A 105 -52.05 23.08 -14.26
C ASN A 105 -50.87 22.09 -14.25
N ASN A 106 -49.70 22.53 -13.78
CA ASN A 106 -48.52 21.67 -13.65
C ASN A 106 -48.64 20.65 -12.51
N HIS A 107 -49.44 20.94 -11.48
CA HIS A 107 -49.47 20.13 -10.25
C HIS A 107 -50.86 19.60 -9.86
N SER A 108 -51.94 20.13 -10.43
CA SER A 108 -53.33 19.78 -10.10
C SER A 108 -54.32 20.31 -11.13
N THR A 109 -55.60 20.33 -10.78
CA THR A 109 -56.66 21.01 -11.53
C THR A 109 -57.45 21.93 -10.60
N ILE A 110 -58.05 22.99 -11.16
CA ILE A 110 -58.89 23.91 -10.39
C ILE A 110 -60.00 23.15 -9.65
N ASP A 111 -60.68 22.19 -10.29
CA ASP A 111 -61.78 21.44 -9.66
C ASP A 111 -61.33 20.61 -8.45
N ARG A 112 -60.13 20.02 -8.52
CA ARG A 112 -59.54 19.29 -7.41
C ARG A 112 -59.13 20.24 -6.29
N LEU A 113 -58.51 21.37 -6.64
CA LEU A 113 -58.06 22.37 -5.66
C LEU A 113 -59.22 23.08 -4.96
N LYS A 114 -60.34 23.30 -5.66
CA LYS A 114 -61.59 23.78 -5.07
C LYS A 114 -62.05 22.87 -3.93
N GLN A 115 -61.98 21.55 -4.09
CA GLN A 115 -62.36 20.61 -3.03
C GLN A 115 -61.45 20.71 -1.81
N THR A 116 -60.13 20.81 -2.02
CA THR A 116 -59.17 20.91 -0.92
C THR A 116 -59.25 22.26 -0.21
N LEU A 117 -59.45 23.37 -0.93
CA LEU A 117 -59.63 24.70 -0.32
C LEU A 117 -60.94 24.78 0.46
N ARG A 118 -62.02 24.13 0.00
CA ARG A 118 -63.26 24.01 0.80
C ARG A 118 -62.99 23.31 2.13
N ALA A 119 -62.31 22.16 2.10
CA ALA A 119 -61.94 21.44 3.32
C ALA A 119 -61.04 22.29 4.24
N TYR A 120 -60.11 23.05 3.66
CA TYR A 120 -59.23 23.96 4.38
C TYR A 120 -59.99 25.05 5.14
N LEU A 121 -60.92 25.73 4.47
CA LEU A 121 -61.75 26.78 5.07
C LEU A 121 -62.69 26.21 6.13
N MET A 122 -63.27 25.03 5.89
CA MET A 122 -64.08 24.34 6.90
C MET A 122 -63.29 23.95 8.14
N ASP A 123 -62.00 23.61 7.99
CA ASP A 123 -61.10 23.32 9.11
C ASP A 123 -60.84 24.56 9.99
N MET A 124 -60.83 25.77 9.40
CA MET A 124 -60.65 27.03 10.14
C MET A 124 -61.82 27.35 11.10
N VAL A 125 -63.02 26.88 10.77
CA VAL A 125 -64.25 27.07 11.58
C VAL A 125 -64.67 25.77 12.28
N SER A 126 -63.76 24.81 12.42
CA SER A 126 -64.06 23.50 13.03
C SER A 126 -64.15 23.54 14.56
N GLY A 127 -63.50 24.53 15.19
CA GLY A 127 -63.24 24.55 16.62
C GLY A 127 -62.04 23.69 17.08
N GLU A 128 -61.34 23.02 16.15
CA GLU A 128 -60.21 22.11 16.44
C GLU A 128 -58.85 22.73 16.08
N ILE A 129 -58.64 23.98 16.51
CA ILE A 129 -57.41 24.73 16.23
C ILE A 129 -56.38 24.43 17.32
N GLY A 130 -55.59 23.39 17.10
CA GLY A 130 -54.52 22.93 18.01
C GLY A 130 -53.28 22.45 17.28
N GLU A 131 -52.48 21.56 17.88
CA GLU A 131 -51.21 21.12 17.31
C GLU A 131 -51.37 20.46 15.92
N GLN A 132 -52.40 19.63 15.76
CA GLN A 132 -52.68 18.98 14.48
C GLN A 132 -53.11 19.96 13.39
N TYR A 133 -53.76 21.07 13.75
CA TYR A 133 -54.07 22.15 12.82
C TYR A 133 -52.76 22.77 12.30
N VAL A 134 -51.84 23.11 13.20
CA VAL A 134 -50.53 23.69 12.88
C VAL A 134 -49.75 22.77 11.95
N LEU A 135 -49.68 21.47 12.25
CA LEU A 135 -49.00 20.48 11.40
C LEU A 135 -49.58 20.44 9.98
N ARG A 136 -50.92 20.43 9.84
CA ARG A 136 -51.57 20.51 8.52
C ARG A 136 -51.16 21.78 7.77
N ARG A 137 -51.09 22.93 8.46
CA ARG A 137 -50.70 24.21 7.86
C ARG A 137 -49.23 24.23 7.43
N LYS A 138 -48.33 23.66 8.23
CA LYS A 138 -46.92 23.49 7.84
C LYS A 138 -46.78 22.59 6.60
N VAL A 139 -47.53 21.51 6.52
CA VAL A 139 -47.53 20.66 5.30
C VAL A 139 -47.96 21.44 4.07
N ILE A 140 -48.99 22.29 4.21
CA ILE A 140 -49.51 23.10 3.11
C ILE A 140 -48.52 24.19 2.70
N GLY A 141 -47.90 24.89 3.64
CA GLY A 141 -46.82 25.85 3.35
C GLY A 141 -45.67 25.20 2.59
N ASN A 142 -45.22 24.02 3.03
CA ASN A 142 -44.20 23.24 2.33
C ASN A 142 -44.63 22.82 0.90
N VAL A 143 -45.90 22.47 0.70
CA VAL A 143 -46.41 22.12 -0.64
C VAL A 143 -46.34 23.34 -1.57
N HIS A 144 -46.74 24.52 -1.10
CA HIS A 144 -46.71 25.74 -1.92
C HIS A 144 -45.29 26.20 -2.22
N ASN A 145 -44.38 26.10 -1.25
CA ASN A 145 -42.96 26.34 -1.48
C ASN A 145 -42.37 25.37 -2.52
N ARG A 146 -42.75 24.08 -2.49
CA ARG A 146 -42.26 23.07 -3.44
C ARG A 146 -42.75 23.25 -4.88
N ILE A 147 -43.88 23.91 -5.08
CA ILE A 147 -44.43 24.20 -6.43
C ILE A 147 -44.04 25.59 -6.92
N ASP A 148 -43.01 26.19 -6.30
CA ASP A 148 -42.50 27.53 -6.60
C ASP A 148 -43.57 28.63 -6.54
N LEU A 149 -44.59 28.46 -5.69
CA LEU A 149 -45.51 29.55 -5.41
C LEU A 149 -44.83 30.52 -4.45
N PHE A 150 -44.40 31.67 -4.94
CA PHE A 150 -43.78 32.67 -4.11
C PHE A 150 -44.72 33.23 -3.01
N PRO A 151 -44.19 33.56 -1.81
CA PRO A 151 -44.98 33.98 -0.66
C PRO A 151 -45.95 35.15 -0.90
N GLU A 152 -45.59 36.12 -1.75
CA GLU A 152 -46.44 37.28 -2.04
C GLU A 152 -47.79 36.91 -2.65
N TRP A 153 -47.82 35.84 -3.47
CA TRP A 153 -49.06 35.34 -4.05
C TRP A 153 -49.88 34.57 -3.04
N TYR A 154 -49.22 33.80 -2.16
CA TYR A 154 -49.87 33.10 -1.06
C TYR A 154 -50.54 34.10 -0.10
N LEU A 155 -49.82 35.16 0.30
CA LEU A 155 -50.34 36.22 1.16
C LEU A 155 -51.48 37.00 0.48
N GLY A 156 -51.31 37.35 -0.80
CA GLY A 156 -52.36 38.03 -1.58
C GLY A 156 -53.66 37.22 -1.69
N ALA A 157 -53.56 35.89 -1.71
CA ALA A 157 -54.70 34.98 -1.78
C ALA A 157 -55.61 35.07 -0.53
N TYR A 158 -55.04 35.34 0.66
CA TYR A 158 -55.83 35.55 1.89
C TYR A 158 -56.72 36.78 1.82
N ALA A 159 -56.29 37.85 1.13
CA ALA A 159 -57.11 39.05 0.96
C ALA A 159 -58.43 38.74 0.21
N ILE A 160 -58.40 37.78 -0.71
CA ILE A 160 -59.59 37.32 -1.43
C ILE A 160 -60.55 36.61 -0.48
N ILE A 161 -60.02 35.65 0.29
CA ILE A 161 -60.80 34.87 1.26
C ILE A 161 -61.42 35.78 2.32
N GLN A 162 -60.62 36.66 2.93
CA GLN A 162 -61.07 37.64 3.92
C GLN A 162 -62.18 38.54 3.37
N SER A 163 -62.02 39.05 2.15
CA SER A 163 -63.06 39.89 1.52
C SER A 163 -64.37 39.15 1.27
N GLU A 164 -64.31 37.89 0.83
CA GLU A 164 -65.52 37.07 0.61
C GLU A 164 -66.19 36.68 1.92
N VAL A 165 -65.41 36.38 2.96
CA VAL A 165 -65.93 36.08 4.31
C VAL A 165 -66.61 37.30 4.91
N LEU A 166 -66.01 38.49 4.82
CA LEU A 166 -66.66 39.73 5.28
C LEU A 166 -67.99 39.97 4.57
N ARG A 167 -68.05 39.81 3.24
CA ARG A 167 -69.28 39.94 2.45
C ARG A 167 -70.36 38.96 2.90
N MET A 168 -69.98 37.72 3.20
CA MET A 168 -70.89 36.70 3.71
C MET A 168 -71.42 37.10 5.10
N LEU A 169 -70.54 37.47 6.04
CA LEU A 169 -70.91 37.83 7.41
C LEU A 169 -71.86 39.03 7.44
N MET A 170 -71.56 40.09 6.68
CA MET A 170 -72.41 41.29 6.58
C MET A 170 -73.78 41.02 5.95
N LYS A 171 -73.93 39.92 5.21
CA LYS A 171 -75.21 39.51 4.61
C LYS A 171 -76.07 38.69 5.56
N GLU A 172 -75.45 37.85 6.39
CA GLU A 172 -76.16 36.84 7.20
C GLU A 172 -76.29 37.25 8.68
N LEU A 173 -75.47 38.20 9.17
CA LEU A 173 -75.43 38.63 10.57
C LEU A 173 -75.63 40.15 10.72
N PRO A 174 -76.13 40.63 11.88
CA PRO A 174 -76.14 42.05 12.21
C PRO A 174 -74.72 42.66 12.15
N PRO A 175 -74.56 43.95 11.77
CA PRO A 175 -73.24 44.56 11.55
C PRO A 175 -72.26 44.44 12.73
N HIS A 176 -72.74 44.55 13.96
CA HIS A 176 -71.92 44.41 15.17
C HIS A 176 -71.35 42.99 15.30
N GLU A 177 -72.22 41.98 15.22
CA GLU A 177 -71.83 40.56 15.30
C GLU A 177 -70.94 40.16 14.12
N ALA A 178 -71.24 40.63 12.91
CA ALA A 178 -70.41 40.40 11.73
C ALA A 178 -68.98 40.95 11.91
N THR A 179 -68.84 42.11 12.57
CA THR A 179 -67.53 42.74 12.83
C THR A 179 -66.73 41.95 13.86
N GLU A 180 -67.33 41.52 14.96
CA GLU A 180 -66.66 40.72 15.99
C GLU A 180 -66.17 39.38 15.43
N VAL A 181 -67.02 38.68 14.69
CA VAL A 181 -66.66 37.41 14.05
C VAL A 181 -65.57 37.61 13.00
N TYR A 182 -65.63 38.70 12.23
CA TYR A 182 -64.61 39.00 11.23
C TYR A 182 -63.25 39.32 11.86
N ASP A 183 -63.21 40.00 13.01
CA ASP A 183 -61.98 40.21 13.78
C ASP A 183 -61.36 38.88 14.23
N SER A 184 -62.16 37.97 14.79
CA SER A 184 -61.71 36.61 15.13
C SER A 184 -61.16 35.87 13.90
N PHE A 185 -61.81 36.01 12.74
CA PHE A 185 -61.35 35.41 11.49
C PHE A 185 -60.03 36.02 11.00
N LEU A 186 -59.88 37.33 11.08
CA LEU A 186 -58.66 38.06 10.71
C LEU A 186 -57.46 37.57 11.55
N LYS A 187 -57.65 37.42 12.87
CA LYS A 187 -56.62 36.87 13.77
C LYS A 187 -56.22 35.46 13.36
N LEU A 188 -57.19 34.56 13.13
CA LEU A 188 -56.88 33.19 12.71
C LEU A 188 -56.18 33.16 11.34
N CYS A 189 -56.61 33.98 10.37
CA CYS A 189 -55.90 34.13 9.10
C CYS A 189 -54.46 34.60 9.30
N SER A 190 -54.21 35.56 10.20
CA SER A 190 -52.87 36.04 10.54
C SER A 190 -52.00 34.92 11.11
N PHE A 191 -52.53 34.15 12.07
CA PHE A 191 -51.84 32.98 12.61
C PHE A 191 -51.47 31.97 11.53
N ASP A 192 -52.42 31.70 10.65
CA ASP A 192 -52.30 30.72 9.58
C ASP A 192 -51.25 31.14 8.53
N MET A 193 -51.23 32.42 8.16
CA MET A 193 -50.18 33.01 7.32
C MET A 193 -48.80 32.93 7.99
N GLN A 194 -48.68 33.21 9.30
CA GLN A 194 -47.40 33.10 10.02
C GLN A 194 -46.83 31.68 9.97
N ILE A 195 -47.66 30.65 10.12
CA ILE A 195 -47.23 29.24 10.01
C ILE A 195 -46.75 28.92 8.59
N ALA A 196 -47.48 29.38 7.58
CA ALA A 196 -47.09 29.14 6.19
C ALA A 196 -45.75 29.81 5.86
N ILE A 197 -45.58 31.10 6.19
CA ILE A 197 -44.35 31.85 5.90
C ILE A 197 -43.14 31.30 6.64
N GLU A 198 -43.31 30.84 7.89
CA GLU A 198 -42.24 30.14 8.62
C GLU A 198 -41.65 28.99 7.80
N THR A 199 -42.49 28.19 7.13
CA THR A 199 -41.99 27.06 6.31
C THR A 199 -41.20 27.50 5.07
N TYR A 200 -41.55 28.65 4.47
CA TYR A 200 -40.76 29.21 3.37
C TYR A 200 -39.37 29.65 3.86
N ILE A 201 -39.32 30.39 4.97
CA ILE A 201 -38.07 30.89 5.54
C ILE A 201 -37.16 29.71 5.92
N GLU A 202 -37.68 28.71 6.62
CA GLU A 202 -36.92 27.50 6.98
C GLU A 202 -36.32 26.81 5.74
N SER A 203 -37.11 26.67 4.66
CA SER A 203 -36.64 26.06 3.42
C SER A 203 -35.56 26.87 2.71
N TYR A 204 -35.71 28.20 2.64
CA TYR A 204 -34.71 29.07 2.01
C TYR A 204 -33.41 29.10 2.80
N THR A 205 -33.47 29.23 4.12
CA THR A 205 -32.28 29.18 4.99
C THR A 205 -31.55 27.84 4.84
N SER A 206 -32.28 26.72 4.84
CA SER A 206 -31.67 25.41 4.62
C SER A 206 -30.98 25.28 3.26
N SER A 207 -31.55 25.87 2.21
CA SER A 207 -30.97 25.85 0.87
C SER A 207 -29.71 26.71 0.78
N MET A 208 -29.71 27.89 1.39
CA MET A 208 -28.54 28.78 1.46
C MET A 208 -27.36 28.15 2.20
N MET A 209 -27.62 27.48 3.33
CA MET A 209 -26.55 26.78 4.07
C MET A 209 -25.88 25.69 3.21
N LYS A 210 -26.67 24.93 2.43
CA LYS A 210 -26.13 23.91 1.51
C LYS A 210 -25.29 24.52 0.39
N LEU A 211 -25.64 25.71 -0.11
CA LEU A 211 -24.85 26.40 -1.13
C LEU A 211 -23.48 26.79 -0.59
N ASN A 212 -23.42 27.36 0.61
CA ASN A 212 -22.15 27.71 1.26
C ASN A 212 -21.26 26.49 1.50
N GLU A 213 -21.83 25.36 1.94
CA GLU A 213 -21.07 24.10 2.07
C GLU A 213 -20.49 23.62 0.74
N ILE A 214 -21.23 23.79 -0.36
CA ILE A 214 -20.74 23.44 -1.70
C ILE A 214 -19.59 24.35 -2.11
N GLU A 215 -19.68 25.67 -1.90
CA GLU A 215 -18.58 26.61 -2.21
C GLU A 215 -17.28 26.26 -1.46
N GLU A 216 -17.38 25.91 -0.17
CA GLU A 216 -16.21 25.49 0.61
C GLU A 216 -15.60 24.19 0.06
N LEU A 217 -16.45 23.21 -0.29
CA LEU A 217 -16.00 21.97 -0.92
C LEU A 217 -15.33 22.22 -2.28
N GLN A 218 -15.83 23.17 -3.07
CA GLN A 218 -15.21 23.54 -4.35
C GLN A 218 -13.81 24.11 -4.16
N HIS A 219 -13.59 25.00 -3.19
CA HIS A 219 -12.26 25.55 -2.94
C HIS A 219 -11.27 24.46 -2.57
N ARG A 220 -11.66 23.57 -1.64
CA ARG A 220 -10.85 22.43 -1.21
C ARG A 220 -10.57 21.46 -2.37
N LEU A 221 -11.53 21.30 -3.29
CA LEU A 221 -11.36 20.47 -4.47
C LEU A 221 -10.32 21.05 -5.44
N THR A 222 -10.34 22.36 -5.70
CA THR A 222 -9.31 23.02 -6.54
C THR A 222 -7.92 22.83 -5.95
N GLU A 223 -7.75 23.10 -4.66
CA GLU A 223 -6.47 22.95 -3.97
C GLU A 223 -5.96 21.49 -4.07
N SER A 224 -6.83 20.52 -3.75
CA SER A 224 -6.50 19.09 -3.84
C SER A 224 -6.11 18.68 -5.26
N SER A 225 -6.79 19.23 -6.27
CA SER A 225 -6.53 18.98 -7.68
C SER A 225 -5.16 19.52 -8.12
N MET A 226 -4.80 20.72 -7.68
CA MET A 226 -3.49 21.31 -7.99
C MET A 226 -2.35 20.53 -7.33
N THR A 227 -2.52 20.12 -6.07
CA THR A 227 -1.54 19.25 -5.39
C THR A 227 -1.40 17.92 -6.13
N LEU A 228 -2.51 17.31 -6.55
CA LEU A 228 -2.49 16.04 -7.26
C LEU A 228 -1.73 16.12 -8.60
N ALA A 229 -1.94 17.20 -9.36
CA ALA A 229 -1.20 17.45 -10.61
C ALA A 229 0.31 17.61 -10.35
N SER A 230 0.69 18.43 -9.37
CA SER A 230 2.10 18.64 -9.02
C SER A 230 2.78 17.35 -8.53
N SER A 231 2.12 16.55 -7.69
CA SER A 231 2.65 15.26 -7.24
C SER A 231 2.78 14.26 -8.39
N ALA A 232 1.89 14.29 -9.38
CA ALA A 232 2.03 13.47 -10.58
C ALA A 232 3.23 13.88 -11.43
N GLU A 233 3.46 15.18 -11.63
CA GLU A 233 4.65 15.67 -12.34
C GLU A 233 5.96 15.26 -11.64
N GLU A 234 6.03 15.43 -10.32
CA GLU A 234 7.20 15.04 -9.51
C GLU A 234 7.44 13.53 -9.56
N THR A 235 6.38 12.72 -9.48
CA THR A 235 6.46 11.26 -9.62
C THR A 235 6.98 10.88 -11.00
N THR A 236 6.50 11.53 -12.06
CA THR A 236 6.97 11.29 -13.44
C THR A 236 8.45 11.62 -13.60
N ALA A 237 8.91 12.75 -13.03
CA ALA A 237 10.33 13.12 -13.04
C ALA A 237 11.19 12.07 -12.31
N SER A 238 10.77 11.63 -11.13
CA SER A 238 11.46 10.62 -10.33
C SER A 238 11.60 9.28 -11.06
N ILE A 239 10.59 8.89 -11.84
CA ILE A 239 10.63 7.68 -12.66
C ILE A 239 11.68 7.75 -13.76
N ILE A 240 11.90 8.92 -14.37
CA ILE A 240 12.94 9.11 -15.39
C ILE A 240 14.33 8.84 -14.78
N ASP A 241 14.58 9.33 -13.58
CA ASP A 241 15.83 9.08 -12.85
C ASP A 241 15.98 7.60 -12.48
N CYS A 242 14.91 6.96 -11.99
CA CYS A 242 14.91 5.53 -11.71
C CYS A 242 15.21 4.68 -12.96
N LYS A 243 14.66 5.02 -14.12
CA LYS A 243 14.96 4.34 -15.39
C LYS A 243 16.43 4.43 -15.78
N LYS A 244 17.07 5.58 -15.50
CA LYS A 244 18.51 5.74 -15.71
C LYS A 244 19.31 4.79 -14.82
N ILE A 245 18.91 4.64 -13.56
CA ILE A 245 19.55 3.70 -12.62
C ILE A 245 19.38 2.25 -13.09
N VAL A 246 18.18 1.86 -13.52
CA VAL A 246 17.91 0.51 -14.08
C VAL A 246 18.84 0.22 -15.27
N LYS A 247 19.02 1.19 -16.16
CA LYS A 247 19.94 1.04 -17.29
C LYS A 247 21.39 0.80 -16.82
N THR A 248 21.88 1.58 -15.86
CA THR A 248 23.21 1.37 -15.29
C THR A 248 23.35 0.00 -14.65
N MET A 249 22.32 -0.49 -13.94
CA MET A 249 22.32 -1.84 -13.36
C MET A 249 22.43 -2.93 -14.43
N LEU A 250 21.72 -2.81 -15.55
CA LEU A 250 21.84 -3.76 -16.67
C LEU A 250 23.25 -3.76 -17.27
N ASP A 251 23.86 -2.59 -17.43
CA ASP A 251 25.24 -2.48 -17.92
C ASP A 251 26.24 -3.15 -16.95
N GLU A 252 26.06 -2.96 -15.63
CA GLU A 252 26.87 -3.63 -14.60
C GLU A 252 26.68 -5.15 -14.58
N ILE A 253 25.45 -5.64 -14.73
CA ILE A 253 25.15 -7.09 -14.82
C ILE A 253 25.91 -7.73 -15.99
N ASN A 254 25.88 -7.10 -17.17
CA ASN A 254 26.61 -7.57 -18.34
C ASN A 254 28.13 -7.60 -18.09
N ALA A 255 28.67 -6.59 -17.41
CA ALA A 255 30.07 -6.57 -17.02
C ALA A 255 30.42 -7.72 -16.06
N PHE A 256 29.58 -7.97 -15.05
CA PHE A 256 29.76 -9.06 -14.10
C PHE A 256 29.69 -10.45 -14.75
N GLN A 257 28.79 -10.66 -15.70
CA GLN A 257 28.73 -11.92 -16.46
C GLN A 257 30.02 -12.16 -17.25
N LYS A 258 30.56 -11.10 -17.89
CA LYS A 258 31.84 -11.19 -18.60
C LYS A 258 33.00 -11.52 -17.66
N GLU A 259 33.13 -10.80 -16.53
CA GLU A 259 34.17 -11.07 -15.53
C GLU A 259 34.07 -12.48 -14.95
N SER A 260 32.84 -12.97 -14.71
CA SER A 260 32.61 -14.34 -14.24
C SER A 260 33.09 -15.38 -15.26
N SER A 261 32.80 -15.18 -16.54
CA SER A 261 33.30 -16.06 -17.60
C SER A 261 34.83 -16.08 -17.67
N GLU A 262 35.48 -14.91 -17.59
CA GLU A 262 36.94 -14.80 -17.59
C GLU A 262 37.56 -15.48 -16.34
N MET A 263 36.88 -15.42 -15.20
CA MET A 263 37.33 -16.06 -13.96
C MET A 263 37.25 -17.58 -14.04
N VAL A 264 36.19 -18.14 -14.63
CA VAL A 264 36.09 -19.59 -14.90
C VAL A 264 37.23 -20.04 -15.81
N GLU A 265 37.49 -19.31 -16.90
CA GLU A 265 38.57 -19.63 -17.83
C GLU A 265 39.94 -19.63 -17.13
N LYS A 266 40.23 -18.60 -16.32
CA LYS A 266 41.49 -18.53 -15.54
C LYS A 266 41.61 -19.66 -14.53
N ALA A 267 40.54 -20.03 -13.84
CA ALA A 267 40.55 -21.12 -12.88
C ALA A 267 40.78 -22.48 -13.56
N GLU A 268 40.13 -22.75 -14.69
CA GLU A 268 40.35 -23.97 -15.48
C GLU A 268 41.78 -24.05 -16.05
N ASN A 269 42.33 -22.93 -16.52
CA ASN A 269 43.74 -22.87 -16.91
C ASN A 269 44.68 -23.16 -15.72
N GLY A 270 44.37 -22.61 -14.54
CA GLY A 270 45.07 -22.91 -13.29
C GLY A 270 45.04 -24.40 -12.93
N LYS A 271 43.88 -25.05 -13.04
CA LYS A 271 43.75 -26.51 -12.85
C LYS A 271 44.66 -27.28 -13.80
N ASN A 272 44.67 -26.93 -15.09
CA ASN A 272 45.50 -27.60 -16.09
C ASN A 272 47.00 -27.46 -15.79
N ASP A 273 47.44 -26.30 -15.31
CA ASP A 273 48.85 -26.07 -14.94
C ASP A 273 49.26 -26.85 -13.68
N VAL A 274 48.37 -26.96 -12.69
CA VAL A 274 48.60 -27.81 -11.50
C VAL A 274 48.65 -29.29 -11.90
N ALA A 275 47.74 -29.76 -12.76
CA ALA A 275 47.75 -31.14 -13.26
C ALA A 275 49.07 -31.47 -13.98
N ARG A 276 49.57 -30.55 -14.80
CA ARG A 276 50.89 -30.69 -15.45
C ARG A 276 52.03 -30.72 -14.44
N THR A 277 51.93 -29.93 -13.36
CA THR A 277 52.93 -29.90 -12.29
C THR A 277 52.94 -31.21 -11.50
N LEU A 278 51.77 -31.78 -11.18
CA LEU A 278 51.65 -33.09 -10.55
C LEU A 278 52.26 -34.19 -11.42
N THR A 279 52.03 -34.17 -12.73
CA THR A 279 52.65 -35.13 -13.67
C THR A 279 54.17 -35.03 -13.63
N LYS A 280 54.74 -33.83 -13.61
CA LYS A 280 56.20 -33.64 -13.48
C LYS A 280 56.75 -34.10 -12.14
N LEU A 281 55.95 -34.03 -11.06
CA LEU A 281 56.37 -34.57 -9.77
C LEU A 281 56.48 -36.08 -9.80
N ASP A 282 55.65 -36.77 -10.59
CA ASP A 282 55.77 -38.22 -10.76
C ASP A 282 57.13 -38.58 -11.38
N ASP A 283 57.59 -37.82 -12.37
CA ASP A 283 58.93 -37.98 -12.95
C ASP A 283 60.03 -37.75 -11.90
N VAL A 284 59.88 -36.75 -11.04
CA VAL A 284 60.83 -36.46 -9.95
C VAL A 284 60.87 -37.61 -8.94
N VAL A 285 59.71 -38.19 -8.58
CA VAL A 285 59.64 -39.36 -7.69
C VAL A 285 60.37 -40.56 -8.31
N GLN A 286 60.22 -40.80 -9.61
CA GLN A 286 60.98 -41.87 -10.30
C GLN A 286 62.49 -41.62 -10.29
N LEU A 287 62.92 -40.38 -10.54
CA LEU A 287 64.34 -40.01 -10.44
C LEU A 287 64.89 -40.20 -9.02
N ILE A 288 64.04 -39.93 -8.01
CA ILE A 288 64.38 -40.13 -6.62
C ILE A 288 64.60 -41.62 -6.33
N GLU A 289 63.68 -42.49 -6.76
CA GLU A 289 63.81 -43.94 -6.58
C GLU A 289 65.05 -44.51 -7.29
N GLY A 290 65.32 -44.09 -8.52
CA GLY A 290 66.51 -44.49 -9.27
C GLY A 290 67.82 -44.05 -8.60
N THR A 291 67.88 -42.83 -8.09
CA THR A 291 69.09 -42.31 -7.40
C THR A 291 69.31 -43.01 -6.05
N LYS A 292 68.24 -43.38 -5.34
CA LYS A 292 68.32 -44.19 -4.12
C LYS A 292 68.95 -45.56 -4.41
N ALA A 293 68.56 -46.22 -5.49
CA ALA A 293 69.13 -47.51 -5.91
C ALA A 293 70.64 -47.39 -6.21
N LEU A 294 71.04 -46.39 -7.00
CA LEU A 294 72.46 -46.14 -7.31
C LEU A 294 73.30 -45.85 -6.06
N THR A 295 72.74 -45.13 -5.09
CA THR A 295 73.42 -44.83 -3.83
C THR A 295 73.63 -46.09 -2.99
N ALA A 296 72.63 -46.98 -2.96
CA ALA A 296 72.74 -48.28 -2.28
C ALA A 296 73.82 -49.17 -2.93
N GLU A 297 73.89 -49.20 -4.26
CA GLU A 297 74.96 -49.90 -4.98
C GLU A 297 76.35 -49.33 -4.67
N LEU A 298 76.47 -48.01 -4.59
CA LEU A 298 77.74 -47.35 -4.22
C LEU A 298 78.14 -47.67 -2.78
N ALA A 299 77.18 -47.73 -1.85
CA ALA A 299 77.40 -48.11 -0.47
C ALA A 299 77.93 -49.55 -0.34
N ASP A 300 77.30 -50.49 -1.05
CA ASP A 300 77.73 -51.90 -1.12
C ASP A 300 79.13 -52.04 -1.74
N SER A 301 79.39 -51.37 -2.85
CA SER A 301 80.70 -51.35 -3.52
C SER A 301 81.81 -50.80 -2.62
N SER A 302 81.54 -49.68 -1.92
CA SER A 302 82.48 -49.10 -0.96
C SER A 302 82.75 -50.05 0.23
N GLY A 303 81.71 -50.76 0.70
CA GLY A 303 81.84 -51.81 1.70
C GLY A 303 82.77 -52.94 1.26
N LYS A 304 82.56 -53.48 0.06
CA LYS A 304 83.40 -54.52 -0.55
C LYS A 304 84.86 -54.09 -0.72
N ILE A 305 85.11 -52.84 -1.14
CA ILE A 305 86.48 -52.30 -1.21
C ILE A 305 87.11 -52.26 0.19
N GLY A 306 86.35 -51.87 1.21
CA GLY A 306 86.81 -51.92 2.60
C GLY A 306 87.25 -53.32 3.05
N GLU A 307 86.51 -54.37 2.68
CA GLU A 307 86.87 -55.76 2.94
C GLU A 307 88.16 -56.19 2.22
N ILE A 308 88.31 -55.79 0.95
CA ILE A 308 89.51 -56.05 0.17
C ILE A 308 90.73 -55.36 0.81
N VAL A 309 90.61 -54.09 1.20
CA VAL A 309 91.68 -53.33 1.87
C VAL A 309 92.13 -54.03 3.15
N ASN A 310 91.20 -54.55 3.96
CA ASN A 310 91.53 -55.31 5.16
C ASN A 310 92.27 -56.62 4.84
N THR A 311 91.88 -57.32 3.77
CA THR A 311 92.54 -58.54 3.33
C THR A 311 93.97 -58.25 2.86
N ILE A 312 94.18 -57.19 2.07
CA ILE A 312 95.53 -56.79 1.62
C ILE A 312 96.37 -56.33 2.83
N ARG A 313 95.78 -55.65 3.82
CA ARG A 313 96.48 -55.28 5.07
C ARG A 313 96.98 -56.52 5.81
N ASN A 314 96.15 -57.55 5.92
CA ASN A 314 96.55 -58.83 6.52
C ASN A 314 97.69 -59.50 5.73
N ILE A 315 97.62 -59.51 4.39
CA ILE A 315 98.68 -60.05 3.52
C ILE A 315 99.98 -59.24 3.69
N SER A 316 99.90 -57.92 3.71
CA SER A 316 101.06 -57.04 3.89
C SER A 316 101.74 -57.28 5.24
N ASN A 317 100.95 -57.40 6.31
CA ASN A 317 101.46 -57.73 7.65
C ASN A 317 102.13 -59.11 7.70
N GLN A 318 101.51 -60.13 7.10
CA GLN A 318 102.14 -61.45 6.98
C GLN A 318 103.44 -61.39 6.17
N THR A 319 103.47 -60.62 5.08
CA THR A 319 104.64 -60.44 4.21
C THR A 319 105.77 -59.72 4.95
N ASN A 320 105.45 -58.72 5.76
CA ASN A 320 106.39 -58.02 6.63
C ASN A 320 107.02 -58.97 7.66
N ILE A 321 106.22 -59.83 8.29
CA ILE A 321 106.70 -60.86 9.24
C ILE A 321 107.57 -61.91 8.53
N LEU A 322 107.16 -62.39 7.35
CA LEU A 322 107.92 -63.35 6.55
C LEU A 322 109.27 -62.78 6.13
N SER A 323 109.30 -61.53 5.68
CA SER A 323 110.52 -60.81 5.34
C SER A 323 111.44 -60.63 6.55
N LEU A 324 110.89 -60.32 7.73
CA LEU A 324 111.66 -60.23 8.97
C LEU A 324 112.33 -61.56 9.30
N ASN A 325 111.59 -62.67 9.20
CA ASN A 325 112.13 -64.02 9.40
C ASN A 325 113.22 -64.36 8.37
N ALA A 326 113.01 -64.00 7.09
CA ALA A 326 113.99 -64.21 6.03
C ALA A 326 115.28 -63.39 6.24
N ASN A 327 115.16 -62.16 6.76
CA ASN A 327 116.31 -61.34 7.15
C ASN A 327 117.11 -61.95 8.31
N ILE A 328 116.43 -62.54 9.29
CA ILE A 328 117.07 -63.25 10.42
C ILE A 328 117.85 -64.46 9.90
N GLU A 329 117.26 -65.26 9.02
CA GLU A 329 117.91 -66.44 8.45
C GLU A 329 119.07 -66.06 7.51
N ALA A 330 118.94 -64.98 6.75
CA ALA A 330 120.00 -64.42 5.93
C ALA A 330 121.20 -63.91 6.77
N ALA A 331 120.95 -63.33 7.94
CA ALA A 331 122.01 -62.97 8.89
C ALA A 331 122.68 -64.22 9.50
N ARG A 332 121.92 -65.30 9.69
CA ARG A 332 122.39 -66.59 10.22
C ARG A 332 123.31 -67.35 9.26
N ALA A 333 123.09 -67.20 7.95
CA ALA A 333 123.89 -67.80 6.89
C ALA A 333 125.23 -67.08 6.60
N GLY A 334 125.55 -65.98 7.31
CA GLY A 334 126.83 -65.28 7.22
C GLY A 334 127.13 -64.72 5.81
N GLU A 335 128.33 -64.95 5.28
CA GLU A 335 128.75 -64.46 3.95
C GLU A 335 127.83 -64.96 2.80
N HIS A 336 127.27 -66.18 2.91
CA HIS A 336 126.40 -66.76 1.89
C HIS A 336 124.97 -66.16 1.88
N GLY A 337 124.56 -65.48 2.94
CA GLY A 337 123.23 -64.89 3.09
C GLY A 337 123.09 -63.43 2.63
N LYS A 338 124.20 -62.76 2.27
CA LYS A 338 124.21 -61.32 1.93
C LYS A 338 123.21 -60.93 0.83
N GLY A 339 123.11 -61.71 -0.24
CA GLY A 339 122.15 -61.46 -1.32
C GLY A 339 120.69 -61.64 -0.88
N PHE A 340 120.43 -62.66 -0.06
CA PHE A 340 119.10 -62.92 0.52
C PHE A 340 118.67 -61.82 1.51
N ALA A 341 119.61 -61.27 2.30
CA ALA A 341 119.33 -60.17 3.23
C ALA A 341 118.90 -58.87 2.50
N VAL A 342 119.47 -58.59 1.34
CA VAL A 342 119.06 -57.43 0.52
C VAL A 342 117.63 -57.61 0.02
N VAL A 343 117.30 -58.79 -0.52
CA VAL A 343 115.93 -59.10 -0.99
C VAL A 343 114.93 -59.07 0.17
N ALA A 344 115.27 -59.66 1.31
CA ALA A 344 114.41 -59.66 2.49
C ALA A 344 114.14 -58.24 3.00
N ASN A 345 115.16 -57.37 3.08
CA ASN A 345 114.98 -55.96 3.43
C ASN A 345 114.12 -55.18 2.42
N GLU A 346 114.28 -55.45 1.13
CA GLU A 346 113.48 -54.79 0.09
C GLU A 346 112.01 -55.22 0.18
N VAL A 347 111.72 -56.51 0.40
CA VAL A 347 110.36 -57.01 0.65
C VAL A 347 109.76 -56.40 1.92
N ARG A 348 110.56 -56.21 2.99
CA ARG A 348 110.10 -55.55 4.23
C ARG A 348 109.64 -54.13 3.96
N LYS A 349 110.48 -53.40 3.22
CA LYS A 349 110.23 -52.00 2.86
C LYS A 349 108.99 -51.89 1.97
N LEU A 350 108.82 -52.82 1.02
CA LEU A 350 107.64 -52.89 0.15
C LEU A 350 106.36 -53.17 0.95
N ALA A 351 106.41 -54.10 1.92
CA ALA A 351 105.27 -54.41 2.81
C ALA A 351 104.91 -53.20 3.70
N ALA A 352 105.91 -52.52 4.28
CA ALA A 352 105.67 -51.30 5.06
C ALA A 352 105.08 -50.16 4.20
N GLN A 353 105.57 -49.97 2.97
CA GLN A 353 105.01 -49.00 2.02
C GLN A 353 103.57 -49.38 1.59
N THR A 354 103.29 -50.67 1.46
CA THR A 354 101.95 -51.18 1.16
C THR A 354 100.99 -50.89 2.32
N GLU A 355 101.41 -51.13 3.57
CA GLU A 355 100.62 -50.82 4.76
C GLU A 355 100.29 -49.33 4.86
N GLN A 356 101.28 -48.47 4.65
CA GLN A 356 101.07 -47.01 4.60
C GLN A 356 100.06 -46.62 3.51
N SER A 357 100.16 -47.21 2.31
CA SER A 357 99.23 -46.95 1.21
C SER A 357 97.81 -47.44 1.52
N LEU A 358 97.68 -48.56 2.21
CA LEU A 358 96.38 -49.10 2.64
C LEU A 358 95.71 -48.22 3.70
N ASP A 359 96.47 -47.56 4.56
CA ASP A 359 95.91 -46.58 5.52
C ASP A 359 95.34 -45.36 4.80
N TYR A 360 96.02 -44.86 3.76
CA TYR A 360 95.47 -43.82 2.89
C TYR A 360 94.17 -44.28 2.23
N ILE A 361 94.14 -45.47 1.61
CA ILE A 361 92.93 -46.01 0.96
C ILE A 361 91.81 -46.20 1.99
N HIS A 362 92.11 -46.74 3.17
CA HIS A 362 91.13 -46.95 4.23
C HIS A 362 90.48 -45.63 4.67
N ASN A 363 91.27 -44.58 4.89
CA ASN A 363 90.75 -43.25 5.21
C ASN A 363 89.84 -42.71 4.09
N HIS A 364 90.24 -42.87 2.82
CA HIS A 364 89.39 -42.48 1.70
C HIS A 364 88.07 -43.25 1.63
N ILE A 365 88.08 -44.56 1.92
CA ILE A 365 86.85 -45.36 2.01
C ILE A 365 85.95 -44.88 3.15
N GLN A 366 86.50 -44.53 4.31
CA GLN A 366 85.73 -43.94 5.41
C GLN A 366 85.09 -42.62 4.99
N ILE A 367 85.82 -41.73 4.31
CA ILE A 367 85.29 -40.47 3.78
C ILE A 367 84.14 -40.75 2.80
N VAL A 368 84.31 -41.67 1.86
CA VAL A 368 83.26 -42.04 0.89
C VAL A 368 82.01 -42.57 1.61
N GLN A 369 82.16 -43.44 2.61
CA GLN A 369 81.03 -43.96 3.39
C GLN A 369 80.32 -42.86 4.19
N GLU A 370 81.06 -41.92 4.78
CA GLU A 370 80.47 -40.77 5.46
C GLU A 370 79.72 -39.86 4.48
N THR A 371 80.27 -39.61 3.30
CA THR A 371 79.60 -38.85 2.23
C THR A 371 78.32 -39.52 1.77
N ILE A 372 78.29 -40.85 1.64
CA ILE A 372 77.08 -41.62 1.30
C ILE A 372 76.01 -41.43 2.38
N ARG A 373 76.36 -41.51 3.67
CA ARG A 373 75.39 -41.27 4.76
C ARG A 373 74.84 -39.84 4.76
N LYS A 374 75.70 -38.84 4.53
CA LYS A 374 75.26 -37.44 4.39
C LYS A 374 74.31 -37.27 3.20
N PHE A 375 74.63 -37.92 2.09
CA PHE A 375 73.79 -37.93 0.90
C PHE A 375 72.42 -38.57 1.20
N GLU A 376 72.38 -39.72 1.88
CA GLU A 376 71.13 -40.40 2.26
C GLU A 376 70.22 -39.52 3.14
N THR A 377 70.78 -38.82 4.13
CA THR A 377 70.02 -37.87 4.96
C THR A 377 69.47 -36.70 4.14
N ALA A 378 70.28 -36.12 3.25
CA ALA A 378 69.81 -35.06 2.36
C ALA A 378 68.71 -35.56 1.42
N PHE A 379 68.81 -36.80 0.97
CA PHE A 379 67.86 -37.44 0.08
C PHE A 379 66.50 -37.71 0.74
N GLN A 380 66.51 -38.18 1.99
CA GLN A 380 65.27 -38.33 2.77
C GLN A 380 64.51 -37.00 2.90
N ARG A 381 65.24 -35.89 3.06
CA ARG A 381 64.63 -34.56 3.08
C ARG A 381 64.00 -34.19 1.74
N ILE A 382 64.65 -34.50 0.61
CA ILE A 382 64.08 -34.29 -0.73
C ILE A 382 62.77 -35.08 -0.91
N VAL A 383 62.71 -36.32 -0.43
CA VAL A 383 61.48 -37.14 -0.47
C VAL A 383 60.35 -36.46 0.32
N GLN A 384 60.63 -35.99 1.54
CA GLN A 384 59.64 -35.30 2.37
C GLN A 384 59.13 -34.01 1.71
N GLU A 385 60.03 -33.17 1.19
CA GLU A 385 59.67 -31.92 0.52
C GLU A 385 58.86 -32.19 -0.76
N THR A 386 59.19 -33.25 -1.51
CA THR A 386 58.43 -33.65 -2.72
C THR A 386 57.02 -34.11 -2.36
N SER A 387 56.86 -34.88 -1.27
CA SER A 387 55.54 -35.29 -0.77
C SER A 387 54.70 -34.09 -0.34
N ALA A 388 55.28 -33.19 0.46
CA ALA A 388 54.60 -31.97 0.90
C ALA A 388 54.20 -31.08 -0.29
N PHE A 389 55.06 -30.99 -1.31
CA PHE A 389 54.77 -30.23 -2.52
C PHE A 389 53.65 -30.87 -3.35
N ARG A 390 53.54 -32.21 -3.40
CA ARG A 390 52.39 -32.89 -4.01
C ARG A 390 51.09 -32.56 -3.26
N GLU A 391 51.07 -32.73 -1.94
CA GLU A 391 49.88 -32.41 -1.12
C GLU A 391 49.42 -30.96 -1.30
N ALA A 392 50.37 -30.01 -1.37
CA ALA A 392 50.06 -28.61 -1.63
C ALA A 392 49.41 -28.40 -3.01
N ASN A 393 49.90 -29.07 -4.06
CA ASN A 393 49.31 -28.97 -5.40
C ASN A 393 47.91 -29.62 -5.46
N GLU A 394 47.70 -30.75 -4.80
CA GLU A 394 46.37 -31.37 -4.69
C GLU A 394 45.38 -30.45 -3.98
N SER A 395 45.81 -29.76 -2.91
CA SER A 395 44.99 -28.74 -2.23
C SER A 395 44.65 -27.56 -3.15
N ILE A 396 45.61 -27.06 -3.94
CA ILE A 396 45.37 -25.99 -4.92
C ILE A 396 44.33 -26.43 -5.98
N MET A 397 44.37 -27.70 -6.42
CA MET A 397 43.38 -28.24 -7.36
C MET A 397 41.95 -28.14 -6.79
N LEU A 398 41.77 -28.53 -5.52
CA LEU A 398 40.48 -28.43 -4.84
C LEU A 398 39.99 -26.99 -4.73
N VAL A 399 40.88 -26.04 -4.42
CA VAL A 399 40.55 -24.60 -4.37
C VAL A 399 40.06 -24.09 -5.72
N PHE A 400 40.69 -24.50 -6.82
CA PHE A 400 40.22 -24.12 -8.15
C PHE A 400 38.86 -24.75 -8.50
N GLU A 401 38.61 -26.00 -8.11
CA GLU A 401 37.29 -26.64 -8.29
C GLU A 401 36.18 -25.92 -7.54
N GLU A 402 36.43 -25.58 -6.27
CA GLU A 402 35.49 -24.81 -5.47
C GLU A 402 35.29 -23.41 -6.05
N SER A 403 36.35 -22.78 -6.56
CA SER A 403 36.28 -21.48 -7.21
C SER A 403 35.37 -21.52 -8.44
N VAL A 404 35.54 -22.48 -9.35
CA VAL A 404 34.69 -22.66 -10.54
C VAL A 404 33.22 -22.89 -10.13
N ALA A 405 32.97 -23.75 -9.15
CA ALA A 405 31.62 -24.00 -8.65
C ALA A 405 30.97 -22.73 -8.06
N SER A 406 31.75 -21.95 -7.29
CA SER A 406 31.32 -20.68 -6.69
C SER A 406 31.00 -19.63 -7.76
N VAL A 407 31.85 -19.47 -8.79
CA VAL A 407 31.60 -18.54 -9.89
C VAL A 407 30.33 -18.91 -10.66
N LYS A 408 30.12 -20.20 -10.91
CA LYS A 408 28.91 -20.70 -11.58
C LYS A 408 27.65 -20.40 -10.77
N SER A 409 27.69 -20.66 -9.46
CA SER A 409 26.61 -20.30 -8.53
C SER A 409 26.32 -18.79 -8.52
N ASN A 410 27.36 -17.96 -8.57
CA ASN A 410 27.19 -16.51 -8.69
C ASN A 410 26.59 -16.09 -10.04
N SER A 411 26.96 -16.75 -11.14
CA SER A 411 26.37 -16.48 -12.46
C SER A 411 24.85 -16.75 -12.45
N GLU A 412 24.40 -17.85 -11.83
CA GLU A 412 22.97 -18.13 -11.68
C GLU A 412 22.23 -17.08 -10.84
N LYS A 413 22.90 -16.50 -9.82
CA LYS A 413 22.32 -15.40 -9.03
C LYS A 413 22.26 -14.11 -9.81
N ILE A 414 23.28 -13.82 -10.63
CA ILE A 414 23.33 -12.65 -11.52
C ILE A 414 22.21 -12.73 -12.57
N ASP A 415 21.97 -13.92 -13.15
CA ASP A 415 20.87 -14.10 -14.11
C ASP A 415 19.50 -13.82 -13.47
N LYS A 416 19.27 -14.31 -12.25
CA LYS A 416 18.05 -13.97 -11.49
C LYS A 416 17.95 -12.48 -11.19
N PHE A 417 19.08 -11.86 -10.85
CA PHE A 417 19.13 -10.41 -10.60
C PHE A 417 18.80 -9.62 -11.88
N SER A 418 19.25 -10.09 -13.05
CA SER A 418 18.87 -9.52 -14.35
C SER A 418 17.35 -9.50 -14.56
N SER A 419 16.67 -10.63 -14.31
CA SER A 419 15.21 -10.69 -14.42
C SER A 419 14.51 -9.71 -13.46
N PHE A 420 15.00 -9.56 -12.22
CA PHE A 420 14.43 -8.58 -11.29
C PHE A 420 14.61 -7.12 -11.78
N VAL A 421 15.73 -6.81 -12.42
CA VAL A 421 15.98 -5.47 -12.98
C VAL A 421 15.09 -5.21 -14.19
N GLU A 422 14.80 -6.22 -15.01
CA GLU A 422 13.81 -6.14 -16.10
C GLU A 422 12.39 -5.90 -15.56
N ASP A 423 12.00 -6.59 -14.47
CA ASP A 423 10.70 -6.37 -13.81
C ASP A 423 10.56 -4.93 -13.26
N PHE A 424 11.65 -4.35 -12.74
CA PHE A 424 11.64 -2.93 -12.35
C PHE A 424 11.38 -2.01 -13.53
N GLN A 425 11.95 -2.30 -14.71
CA GLN A 425 11.71 -1.51 -15.90
C GLN A 425 10.21 -1.48 -16.27
N GLN A 426 9.56 -2.64 -16.25
CA GLN A 426 8.11 -2.74 -16.49
C GLN A 426 7.32 -1.98 -15.42
N THR A 427 7.67 -2.15 -14.16
CA THR A 427 6.99 -1.49 -13.04
C THR A 427 7.08 0.04 -13.18
N PHE A 428 8.24 0.58 -13.55
CA PHE A 428 8.40 2.01 -13.78
C PHE A 428 7.58 2.52 -14.98
N ASP A 429 7.41 1.73 -16.04
CA ASP A 429 6.51 2.07 -17.15
C ASP A 429 5.03 2.12 -16.72
N GLU A 430 4.61 1.21 -15.84
CA GLU A 430 3.26 1.19 -15.29
C GLU A 430 3.01 2.39 -14.36
N ILE A 431 3.97 2.71 -13.47
CA ILE A 431 3.88 3.88 -12.60
C ILE A 431 3.84 5.16 -13.45
N ALA A 432 4.61 5.26 -14.54
CA ALA A 432 4.58 6.43 -15.42
C ALA A 432 3.21 6.63 -16.06
N LYS A 433 2.58 5.54 -16.52
CA LYS A 433 1.21 5.58 -17.07
C LYS A 433 0.19 6.00 -16.02
N ALA A 434 0.27 5.42 -14.81
CA ALA A 434 -0.63 5.77 -13.71
C ALA A 434 -0.47 7.24 -13.30
N SER A 435 0.77 7.73 -13.24
CA SER A 435 1.08 9.13 -12.94
C SER A 435 0.49 10.08 -13.99
N HIS A 436 0.61 9.74 -15.27
CA HIS A 436 -0.02 10.51 -16.35
C HIS A 436 -1.54 10.54 -16.23
N GLN A 437 -2.18 9.41 -15.92
CA GLN A 437 -3.62 9.35 -15.68
C GLN A 437 -4.06 10.20 -14.48
N ILE A 438 -3.26 10.22 -13.41
CA ILE A 438 -3.53 11.07 -12.24
C ILE A 438 -3.48 12.55 -12.61
N ALA A 439 -2.49 12.96 -13.42
CA ALA A 439 -2.39 14.33 -13.91
C ALA A 439 -3.61 14.72 -14.77
N GLU A 440 -4.04 13.84 -15.68
CA GLU A 440 -5.24 14.07 -16.51
C GLU A 440 -6.51 14.15 -15.64
N MET A 441 -6.66 13.27 -14.65
CA MET A 441 -7.78 13.31 -13.71
C MET A 441 -7.78 14.60 -12.90
N ALA A 442 -6.62 15.12 -12.49
CA ALA A 442 -6.51 16.40 -11.82
C ALA A 442 -6.94 17.56 -12.74
N GLU A 443 -6.55 17.56 -14.02
CA GLU A 443 -7.04 18.57 -14.96
C GLU A 443 -8.56 18.50 -15.15
N GLN A 444 -9.11 17.29 -15.28
CA GLN A 444 -10.55 17.06 -15.42
C GLN A 444 -11.34 17.49 -14.17
N LEU A 445 -10.82 17.21 -12.97
CA LEU A 445 -11.42 17.65 -11.72
C LEU A 445 -11.46 19.18 -11.62
N ASN A 446 -10.36 19.84 -11.98
CA ASN A 446 -10.31 21.30 -12.02
C ASN A 446 -11.30 21.88 -13.03
N TYR A 447 -11.41 21.28 -14.22
CA TYR A 447 -12.39 21.68 -15.24
C TYR A 447 -13.84 21.55 -14.74
N LEU A 448 -14.19 20.39 -14.17
CA LEU A 448 -15.54 20.14 -13.65
C LEU A 448 -15.88 21.10 -12.50
N ASN A 449 -14.89 21.41 -11.65
CA ASN A 449 -15.08 22.34 -10.55
C ASN A 449 -15.36 23.76 -11.07
N ASN A 450 -14.63 24.21 -12.09
CA ASN A 450 -14.87 25.50 -12.74
C ASN A 450 -16.26 25.56 -13.41
N GLU A 451 -16.71 24.49 -14.07
CA GLU A 451 -18.06 24.41 -14.63
C GLU A 451 -19.13 24.54 -13.53
N LEU A 452 -18.90 23.88 -12.39
CA LEU A 452 -19.80 23.94 -11.25
C LEU A 452 -19.84 25.36 -10.66
N THR A 453 -18.71 26.05 -10.55
CA THR A 453 -18.65 27.47 -10.12
C THR A 453 -19.42 28.39 -11.06
N GLU A 454 -19.33 28.18 -12.38
CA GLU A 454 -20.08 28.97 -13.36
C GLU A 454 -21.61 28.73 -13.29
N LYS A 455 -22.05 27.52 -12.90
CA LYS A 455 -23.47 27.23 -12.67
C LYS A 455 -24.02 27.91 -11.43
N PHE A 456 -23.21 28.11 -10.38
CA PHE A 456 -23.65 28.81 -9.16
C PHE A 456 -23.68 30.34 -9.31
N LYS A 457 -22.98 30.90 -10.29
CA LYS A 457 -23.01 32.34 -10.61
C LYS A 457 -24.21 32.78 -11.46
N LYS A 458 -24.94 31.85 -12.08
CA LYS A 458 -26.14 32.11 -12.89
C LYS A 458 -27.40 31.83 -12.10
#